data_AF-A0A0P9MAV8-F1
#
_entry.id   AF-A0A0P9MAV8-F1
#
_cell.length_a   1.000
_cell.length_b   1.000
_cell.length_c   1.000
_cell.angle_alpha   90.00
_cell.angle_beta   90.00
_cell.angle_gamma   90.00
#
_symmetry.space_group_name_H-M   'P 1'
#
loop_
_entity.id
_entity.type
_entity.pdbx_description
1 polymer ?
#
loop_
_entity_poly.entity_id
_entity_poly.type
_entity_poly.pdbx_seq_one_letter_code
_entity_poly.pdbx_strand_id
1 'polypeptide(L)'
;MVSSLIIDGIPILMYLSDGEIDDSLAAPLHGYPQGEDILQHFTTQGFSGARLELAEIMLRELDQELKFLDAGLEEHRLKRKSWIIERKFYSSSNFLARAGGKEGCYQIQLSIGTVLIALSTSVELCSLQENSSTAVLATQYSGGATSIESLFPSVTESSQVGEEALGLALDVCLLLYFHELAHVIHGHCDYYFHNRNASSDEMRALELDADFNAGTMFGLWVQALPAAYRKPKDFEDFVKRLVRSSFLLSTIMKAVSERSANYHLPSNRMIFFMSGGAFAFDRTDKSPKFQNDEQGNRYWDDKVSTYTESIKAALGRSSLKQFLANERDIESDYQEILNVTHGVRDFLKDGPLMKFRLNE
;
A
#
# COMPACT_ATOMS: atom_id res chain seq x y z
N MET A 1 4.35 -0.47 -24.70
CA MET A 1 5.45 -1.31 -25.23
C MET A 1 5.85 -2.23 -24.09
N VAL A 2 5.83 -3.55 -24.29
CA VAL A 2 6.12 -4.54 -23.22
C VAL A 2 7.64 -4.60 -23.06
N SER A 3 8.18 -4.06 -21.97
CA SER A 3 9.59 -4.29 -21.62
C SER A 3 9.69 -5.63 -20.89
N SER A 4 10.59 -6.50 -21.35
CA SER A 4 10.84 -7.80 -20.73
C SER A 4 12.11 -7.69 -19.91
N LEU A 5 11.98 -7.82 -18.58
CA LEU A 5 13.10 -8.05 -17.68
C LEU A 5 13.30 -9.56 -17.55
N ILE A 6 14.54 -10.01 -17.74
CA ILE A 6 14.93 -11.41 -17.60
C ILE A 6 15.54 -11.57 -16.20
N ILE A 7 14.96 -12.45 -15.38
CA ILE A 7 15.60 -13.02 -14.19
C ILE A 7 15.89 -14.48 -14.52
N ASP A 8 17.15 -14.90 -14.39
CA ASP A 8 17.59 -16.29 -14.62
C ASP A 8 17.14 -16.94 -15.95
N GLY A 9 17.07 -16.15 -17.02
CA GLY A 9 16.70 -16.65 -18.35
C GLY A 9 15.18 -16.79 -18.58
N ILE A 10 14.33 -16.42 -17.61
CA ILE A 10 12.88 -16.43 -17.76
C ILE A 10 12.40 -15.02 -18.12
N PRO A 11 11.78 -14.81 -19.30
CA PRO A 11 11.16 -13.54 -19.64
C PRO A 11 9.96 -13.30 -18.72
N ILE A 12 10.02 -12.25 -17.92
CA ILE A 12 8.89 -11.76 -17.14
C ILE A 12 7.94 -11.06 -18.12
N LEU A 13 6.83 -11.73 -18.42
CA LEU A 13 5.95 -11.35 -19.52
C LEU A 13 4.86 -10.34 -19.14
N MET A 14 4.64 -10.06 -17.86
CA MET A 14 3.67 -9.07 -17.40
C MET A 14 3.92 -8.66 -15.94
N TYR A 15 3.85 -7.35 -15.67
CA TYR A 15 3.77 -6.79 -14.31
C TYR A 15 2.37 -6.20 -14.12
N LEU A 16 1.75 -6.46 -12.97
CA LEU A 16 0.71 -5.59 -12.42
C LEU A 16 1.44 -4.43 -11.73
N SER A 17 0.99 -3.20 -11.94
CA SER A 17 1.75 -2.02 -11.51
C SER A 17 0.84 -0.93 -11.01
N ASP A 18 1.22 -0.40 -9.85
CA ASP A 18 0.65 0.78 -9.23
C ASP A 18 1.56 1.99 -9.46
N GLY A 19 1.05 3.03 -10.12
CA GLY A 19 1.78 4.28 -10.38
C GLY A 19 2.42 4.39 -11.76
N GLU A 20 3.33 5.34 -11.92
CA GLU A 20 3.92 5.69 -13.22
C GLU A 20 5.06 4.74 -13.62
N ILE A 21 4.93 4.13 -14.80
CA ILE A 21 5.96 3.28 -15.39
C ILE A 21 6.86 4.14 -16.29
N ASP A 22 7.99 4.58 -15.76
CA ASP A 22 9.11 5.05 -16.58
C ASP A 22 10.25 4.01 -16.58
N ASP A 23 10.10 3.00 -17.43
CA ASP A 23 11.09 1.93 -17.62
C ASP A 23 12.43 2.45 -18.19
N SER A 24 12.50 3.71 -18.66
CA SER A 24 13.72 4.25 -19.27
C SER A 24 14.76 4.74 -18.25
N LEU A 25 14.37 4.89 -16.98
CA LEU A 25 15.22 5.49 -15.93
C LEU A 25 15.35 4.64 -14.65
N ALA A 26 14.62 3.53 -14.53
CA ALA A 26 14.53 2.79 -13.28
C ALA A 26 15.41 1.51 -13.32
N ALA A 27 16.56 1.55 -12.64
CA ALA A 27 17.42 0.38 -12.45
C ALA A 27 17.10 -0.33 -11.13
N PRO A 28 17.08 -1.68 -11.09
CA PRO A 28 17.04 -2.41 -9.84
C PRO A 28 18.30 -2.14 -9.02
N LEU A 29 18.13 -1.89 -7.73
CA LEU A 29 19.20 -1.67 -6.78
C LEU A 29 19.62 -2.97 -6.10
N HIS A 30 20.90 -3.09 -5.74
CA HIS A 30 21.46 -4.26 -5.06
C HIS A 30 21.33 -4.22 -3.52
N GLY A 31 20.47 -3.34 -3.01
CA GLY A 31 20.21 -3.13 -1.59
C GLY A 31 19.13 -2.08 -1.37
N TYR A 32 18.89 -1.71 -0.11
CA TYR A 32 18.07 -0.53 0.16
C TYR A 32 18.90 0.74 -0.13
N PRO A 33 18.29 1.77 -0.75
CA PRO A 33 19.02 2.97 -1.16
C PRO A 33 19.50 3.80 0.03
N GLN A 34 20.70 4.39 -0.08
CA GLN A 34 21.28 5.29 0.93
C GLN A 34 22.10 6.42 0.28
N GLY A 35 22.31 7.51 1.01
CA GLY A 35 23.25 8.58 0.65
C GLY A 35 23.15 9.05 -0.80
N GLU A 36 24.19 8.75 -1.59
CA GLU A 36 24.31 9.15 -2.99
C GLU A 36 23.20 8.57 -3.88
N ASP A 37 22.71 7.36 -3.62
CA ASP A 37 21.60 6.78 -4.40
C ASP A 37 20.36 7.68 -4.30
N ILE A 38 20.01 8.11 -3.08
CA ILE A 38 18.86 8.99 -2.84
C ILE A 38 19.10 10.34 -3.54
N LEU A 39 20.29 10.92 -3.38
CA LEU A 39 20.60 12.23 -3.97
C LEU A 39 20.58 12.20 -5.52
N GLN A 40 21.04 11.12 -6.13
CA GLN A 40 21.07 10.94 -7.57
C GLN A 40 19.67 10.83 -8.18
N HIS A 41 18.71 10.26 -7.45
CA HIS A 41 17.35 10.06 -7.96
C HIS A 41 16.38 11.18 -7.58
N PHE A 42 16.71 12.00 -6.59
CA PHE A 42 15.89 13.14 -6.17
C PHE A 42 16.61 14.48 -6.34
N THR A 43 17.32 14.66 -7.46
CA THR A 43 18.12 15.87 -7.75
C THR A 43 17.34 17.18 -7.67
N THR A 44 16.04 17.14 -8.00
CA THR A 44 15.16 18.31 -8.00
C THR A 44 14.51 18.58 -6.63
N GLN A 45 14.58 17.64 -5.68
CA GLN A 45 13.94 17.77 -4.37
C GLN A 45 14.80 18.52 -3.35
N GLY A 46 16.09 18.76 -3.65
CA GLY A 46 17.01 19.45 -2.74
C GLY A 46 17.23 18.69 -1.42
N PHE A 47 17.24 17.36 -1.46
CA PHE A 47 17.53 16.55 -0.27
C PHE A 47 18.90 16.90 0.30
N SER A 48 18.93 17.31 1.56
CA SER A 48 20.15 17.57 2.31
C SER A 48 19.87 17.54 3.81
N GLY A 49 20.91 17.35 4.62
CA GLY A 49 20.84 17.37 6.08
C GLY A 49 19.73 16.46 6.63
N ALA A 50 18.84 17.04 7.44
CA ALA A 50 17.76 16.33 8.11
C ALA A 50 16.79 15.59 7.16
N ARG A 51 16.54 16.12 5.95
CA ARG A 51 15.63 15.48 4.98
C ARG A 51 16.22 14.20 4.41
N LEU A 52 17.53 14.17 4.17
CA LEU A 52 18.24 12.98 3.72
C LEU A 52 18.33 11.94 4.85
N GLU A 53 18.69 12.39 6.06
CA GLU A 53 18.71 11.52 7.24
C GLU A 53 17.36 10.82 7.47
N LEU A 54 16.26 11.58 7.39
CA LEU A 54 14.92 11.02 7.56
C LEU A 54 14.57 10.01 6.45
N ALA A 55 14.95 10.27 5.20
CA ALA A 55 14.76 9.33 4.10
C ALA A 55 15.52 8.01 4.35
N GLU A 56 16.76 8.09 4.82
CA GLU A 56 17.57 6.92 5.17
C GLU A 56 16.99 6.12 6.34
N ILE A 57 16.48 6.80 7.37
CA ILE A 57 15.77 6.17 8.49
C ILE A 57 14.58 5.38 7.95
N MET A 58 13.71 6.02 7.16
CA MET A 58 12.51 5.40 6.63
C MET A 58 12.81 4.16 5.76
N LEU A 59 13.77 4.27 4.84
CA LEU A 59 14.15 3.15 3.95
C LEU A 59 14.79 1.99 4.73
N ARG A 60 15.62 2.30 5.74
CA ARG A 60 16.25 1.29 6.58
C ARG A 60 15.23 0.54 7.44
N GLU A 61 14.33 1.25 8.09
CA GLU A 61 13.26 0.67 8.92
C GLU A 61 12.37 -0.26 8.07
N LEU A 62 11.93 0.22 6.91
CA LEU A 62 11.12 -0.58 5.99
C LEU A 62 11.87 -1.84 5.51
N ASP A 63 13.13 -1.71 5.09
CA ASP A 63 13.91 -2.86 4.60
C ASP A 63 14.11 -3.92 5.69
N GLN A 64 14.29 -3.51 6.95
CA GLN A 64 14.38 -4.43 8.08
C GLN A 64 13.07 -5.19 8.32
N GLU A 65 11.92 -4.49 8.28
CA GLU A 65 10.61 -5.12 8.41
C GLU A 65 10.34 -6.08 7.26
N LEU A 66 10.59 -5.67 6.02
CA LEU A 66 10.37 -6.50 4.84
C LEU A 66 11.28 -7.73 4.81
N LYS A 67 12.57 -7.60 5.16
CA LYS A 67 13.48 -8.77 5.27
C LYS A 67 13.00 -9.80 6.28
N PHE A 68 12.46 -9.35 7.41
CA PHE A 68 11.90 -10.24 8.42
C PHE A 68 10.68 -11.00 7.88
N LEU A 69 9.78 -10.29 7.19
CA LEU A 69 8.58 -10.86 6.60
C LEU A 69 8.90 -11.81 5.45
N ASP A 70 9.80 -11.42 4.54
CA ASP A 70 10.30 -12.24 3.43
C ASP A 70 10.90 -13.56 3.95
N ALA A 71 11.72 -13.50 5.01
CA ALA A 71 12.32 -14.69 5.62
C ALA A 71 11.26 -15.66 6.18
N GLY A 72 10.23 -15.13 6.87
CA GLY A 72 9.14 -15.93 7.40
C GLY A 72 8.27 -16.56 6.29
N LEU A 73 7.98 -15.81 5.23
CA LEU A 73 7.25 -16.28 4.07
C LEU A 73 8.03 -17.40 3.34
N GLU A 74 9.33 -17.20 3.13
CA GLU A 74 10.23 -18.16 2.52
C GLU A 74 10.27 -19.48 3.30
N GLU A 75 10.51 -19.40 4.62
CA GLU A 75 10.62 -20.57 5.49
C GLU A 75 9.33 -21.40 5.54
N HIS A 76 8.18 -20.74 5.64
CA HIS A 76 6.92 -21.42 5.95
C HIS A 76 6.04 -21.72 4.74
N ARG A 77 6.21 -21.01 3.63
CA ARG A 77 5.32 -21.12 2.45
C ARG A 77 6.07 -21.43 1.16
N LEU A 78 7.03 -20.58 0.75
CA LEU A 78 7.58 -20.63 -0.61
C LEU A 78 8.48 -21.87 -0.85
N LYS A 79 9.38 -22.19 0.10
CA LYS A 79 10.29 -23.35 -0.01
C LYS A 79 9.57 -24.66 -0.29
N ARG A 80 8.40 -24.87 0.31
CA ARG A 80 7.61 -26.10 0.15
C ARG A 80 7.10 -26.31 -1.26
N LYS A 81 6.93 -25.22 -2.02
CA LYS A 81 6.38 -25.21 -3.37
C LYS A 81 7.45 -24.87 -4.42
N SER A 82 8.72 -24.75 -4.00
CA SER A 82 9.84 -24.30 -4.84
C SER A 82 9.56 -22.96 -5.53
N TRP A 83 8.81 -22.09 -4.86
CA TRP A 83 8.56 -20.73 -5.35
C TRP A 83 9.67 -19.81 -4.88
N ILE A 84 9.95 -18.79 -5.68
CA ILE A 84 10.90 -17.72 -5.39
C ILE A 84 10.16 -16.41 -5.63
N ILE A 85 10.17 -15.54 -4.63
CA ILE A 85 9.70 -14.16 -4.76
C ILE A 85 10.87 -13.25 -4.42
N GLU A 86 11.47 -12.61 -5.44
CA GLU A 86 12.52 -11.62 -5.22
C GLU A 86 11.91 -10.25 -4.94
N ARG A 87 12.34 -9.59 -3.86
CA ARG A 87 12.03 -8.18 -3.64
C ARG A 87 13.19 -7.30 -4.09
N LYS A 88 12.92 -6.25 -4.88
CA LYS A 88 13.93 -5.26 -5.30
C LYS A 88 13.46 -3.83 -5.10
N PHE A 89 14.37 -2.98 -4.63
CA PHE A 89 14.17 -1.53 -4.72
C PHE A 89 14.53 -1.05 -6.13
N TYR A 90 13.79 -0.07 -6.62
CA TYR A 90 14.01 0.54 -7.92
C TYR A 90 14.34 2.01 -7.78
N SER A 91 15.31 2.44 -8.59
CA SER A 91 15.92 3.76 -8.55
C SER A 91 15.06 4.83 -9.24
N SER A 92 13.82 5.00 -8.78
CA SER A 92 12.86 5.97 -9.30
C SER A 92 12.34 6.89 -8.19
N SER A 93 12.18 8.17 -8.53
CA SER A 93 11.58 9.19 -7.66
C SER A 93 10.06 9.17 -7.65
N ASN A 94 9.43 8.47 -8.61
CA ASN A 94 7.98 8.44 -8.75
C ASN A 94 7.39 7.35 -7.86
N PHE A 95 6.10 7.44 -7.56
CA PHE A 95 5.37 6.33 -6.96
C PHE A 95 5.28 5.19 -7.97
N LEU A 96 5.89 4.06 -7.63
CA LEU A 96 5.81 2.82 -8.38
C LEU A 96 5.93 1.64 -7.43
N ALA A 97 4.94 0.75 -7.47
CA ALA A 97 5.03 -0.61 -6.95
C ALA A 97 4.55 -1.55 -8.05
N ARG A 98 5.16 -2.73 -8.16
CA ARG A 98 4.71 -3.73 -9.13
C ARG A 98 5.11 -5.15 -8.76
N ALA A 99 4.20 -6.08 -9.01
CA ALA A 99 4.42 -7.51 -8.94
C ALA A 99 4.35 -8.14 -10.34
N GLY A 100 5.29 -9.02 -10.64
CA GLY A 100 5.33 -9.74 -11.90
C GLY A 100 6.12 -11.02 -11.82
N GLY A 101 6.09 -11.80 -12.90
CA GLY A 101 6.71 -13.12 -12.97
C GLY A 101 5.70 -14.18 -13.38
N LYS A 102 6.12 -15.43 -13.31
CA LYS A 102 5.27 -16.58 -13.66
C LYS A 102 5.80 -17.88 -13.10
N GLU A 103 4.92 -18.87 -13.00
CA GLU A 103 5.29 -20.27 -12.76
C GLU A 103 6.19 -20.48 -11.51
N GLY A 104 5.89 -19.79 -10.42
CA GLY A 104 6.66 -19.91 -9.18
C GLY A 104 7.89 -19.01 -9.11
N CYS A 105 8.23 -18.25 -10.16
CA CYS A 105 9.34 -17.30 -10.16
C CYS A 105 8.80 -15.87 -10.32
N TYR A 106 8.78 -15.13 -9.22
CA TYR A 106 8.17 -13.80 -9.15
C TYR A 106 9.12 -12.74 -8.62
N GLN A 107 8.77 -11.49 -8.89
CA GLN A 107 9.46 -10.33 -8.40
C GLN A 107 8.46 -9.25 -7.98
N ILE A 108 8.70 -8.68 -6.80
CA ILE A 108 8.04 -7.48 -6.30
C ILE A 108 9.06 -6.34 -6.37
N GLN A 109 8.67 -5.24 -6.99
CA GLN A 109 9.50 -4.07 -7.14
C GLN A 109 8.85 -2.87 -6.46
N LEU A 110 9.64 -2.13 -5.70
CA LEU A 110 9.20 -0.93 -5.00
C LEU A 110 10.17 0.22 -5.30
N SER A 111 9.68 1.36 -5.79
CA SER A 111 10.54 2.53 -5.99
C SER A 111 10.90 3.20 -4.66
N ILE A 112 12.02 3.92 -4.66
CA ILE A 112 12.38 4.82 -3.55
C ILE A 112 11.29 5.90 -3.38
N GLY A 113 10.78 6.42 -4.51
CA GLY A 113 9.69 7.39 -4.57
C GLY A 113 8.49 6.98 -3.74
N THR A 114 8.03 5.74 -3.89
CA THR A 114 6.89 5.21 -3.13
C THR A 114 7.06 5.37 -1.62
N VAL A 115 8.23 5.00 -1.10
CA VAL A 115 8.53 5.07 0.34
C VAL A 115 8.56 6.52 0.83
N LEU A 116 9.19 7.42 0.07
CA LEU A 116 9.34 8.81 0.48
C LEU A 116 8.06 9.64 0.26
N ILE A 117 7.22 9.26 -0.70
CA ILE A 117 5.88 9.82 -0.90
C ILE A 117 4.96 9.41 0.26
N ALA A 118 4.98 8.14 0.66
CA ALA A 118 4.23 7.68 1.85
C ALA A 118 4.65 8.45 3.11
N LEU A 119 5.95 8.71 3.28
CA LEU A 119 6.46 9.53 4.37
C LEU A 119 6.00 10.99 4.26
N SER A 120 6.17 11.62 3.09
CA SER A 120 5.80 13.02 2.85
C SER A 120 4.32 13.28 3.14
N THR A 121 3.45 12.44 2.59
CA THR A 121 2.00 12.51 2.81
C THR A 121 1.62 12.25 4.26
N SER A 122 2.29 11.31 4.94
CA SER A 122 2.06 11.07 6.37
C SER A 122 2.48 12.26 7.24
N VAL A 123 3.64 12.88 6.95
CA VAL A 123 4.10 14.10 7.63
C VAL A 123 3.09 15.22 7.46
N GLU A 124 2.63 15.46 6.23
CA GLU A 124 1.62 16.49 5.95
C GLU A 124 0.33 16.22 6.75
N LEU A 125 -0.27 15.03 6.59
CA LEU A 125 -1.56 14.75 7.23
C LEU A 125 -1.47 14.77 8.75
N CYS A 126 -0.43 14.20 9.35
CA CYS A 126 -0.23 14.23 10.81
C CYS A 126 -0.02 15.67 11.32
N SER A 127 0.71 16.51 10.59
CA SER A 127 0.89 17.92 10.98
C SER A 127 -0.41 18.73 10.93
N LEU A 128 -1.35 18.32 10.07
CA LEU A 128 -2.64 18.97 9.91
C LEU A 128 -3.72 18.46 10.88
N GLN A 129 -3.45 17.45 11.69
CA GLN A 129 -4.41 16.97 12.70
C GLN A 129 -4.62 17.99 13.83
N GLU A 130 -5.80 17.98 14.43
CA GLU A 130 -6.09 18.86 15.57
C GLU A 130 -5.18 18.56 16.76
N ASN A 131 -4.63 19.62 17.38
CA ASN A 131 -3.68 19.52 18.48
C ASN A 131 -2.41 18.69 18.16
N SER A 132 -2.03 18.64 16.87
CA SER A 132 -0.83 17.91 16.46
C SER A 132 0.44 18.50 17.08
N SER A 133 1.28 17.63 17.65
CA SER A 133 2.60 17.98 18.16
C SER A 133 3.57 18.40 17.05
N THR A 134 3.26 18.05 15.79
CA THR A 134 4.06 18.37 14.61
C THR A 134 3.43 19.44 13.74
N ALA A 135 2.50 20.24 14.27
CA ALA A 135 1.81 21.31 13.53
C ALA A 135 2.75 22.33 12.85
N VAL A 136 3.98 22.49 13.37
CA VAL A 136 5.02 23.33 12.75
C VAL A 136 5.46 22.83 11.36
N LEU A 137 5.25 21.54 11.05
CA LEU A 137 5.57 20.94 9.75
C LEU A 137 4.45 21.13 8.71
N ALA A 138 3.30 21.72 9.11
CA ALA A 138 2.18 21.96 8.20
C ALA A 138 2.63 22.86 7.05
N THR A 139 2.65 22.29 5.85
CA THR A 139 3.21 22.94 4.67
C THR A 139 2.10 23.59 3.85
N GLN A 140 2.31 24.84 3.43
CA GLN A 140 1.48 25.47 2.41
C GLN A 140 2.12 25.27 1.04
N TYR A 141 1.62 24.29 0.28
CA TYR A 141 2.10 24.03 -1.06
C TYR A 141 1.65 25.13 -2.03
N SER A 142 2.59 25.65 -2.85
CA SER A 142 2.31 26.66 -3.87
C SER A 142 2.06 26.05 -5.24
N GLY A 143 1.22 26.67 -6.06
CA GLY A 143 1.19 26.43 -7.51
C GLY A 143 0.73 25.03 -7.93
N GLY A 144 -0.18 24.39 -7.20
CA GLY A 144 -0.72 23.07 -7.55
C GLY A 144 0.17 21.88 -7.16
N ALA A 145 1.35 22.13 -6.57
CA ALA A 145 2.18 21.08 -5.99
C ALA A 145 1.49 20.42 -4.77
N THR A 146 1.84 19.18 -4.51
CA THR A 146 1.36 18.40 -3.36
C THR A 146 2.51 17.73 -2.62
N SER A 147 2.18 17.02 -1.54
CA SER A 147 3.13 16.17 -0.81
C SER A 147 3.64 14.97 -1.62
N ILE A 148 3.07 14.70 -2.80
CA ILE A 148 3.58 13.69 -3.75
C ILE A 148 4.75 14.26 -4.55
N GLU A 149 4.65 15.51 -5.04
CA GLU A 149 5.68 16.11 -5.89
C GLU A 149 6.74 16.87 -5.11
N SER A 150 6.44 17.36 -3.90
CA SER A 150 7.39 18.08 -3.05
C SER A 150 7.50 17.40 -1.67
N LEU A 151 8.59 16.64 -1.51
CA LEU A 151 8.72 15.69 -0.41
C LEU A 151 9.12 16.40 0.90
N PHE A 152 8.18 16.49 1.84
CA PHE A 152 8.34 17.04 3.19
C PHE A 152 9.27 18.28 3.29
N PRO A 153 8.97 19.36 2.55
CA PRO A 153 9.88 20.49 2.38
C PRO A 153 10.11 21.30 3.67
N SER A 154 9.21 21.21 4.66
CA SER A 154 9.27 21.96 5.92
C SER A 154 10.11 21.28 7.00
N VAL A 155 10.65 20.08 6.76
CA VAL A 155 11.49 19.36 7.72
C VAL A 155 12.88 19.98 7.75
N THR A 156 13.26 20.53 8.92
CA THR A 156 14.59 21.08 9.16
C THR A 156 15.42 20.25 10.14
N GLU A 157 14.76 19.44 10.98
CA GLU A 157 15.38 18.49 11.89
C GLU A 157 14.61 17.15 11.83
N SER A 158 15.32 16.02 11.76
CA SER A 158 14.70 14.69 11.65
C SER A 158 13.81 14.36 12.85
N SER A 159 14.19 14.84 14.04
CA SER A 159 13.41 14.71 15.29
C SER A 159 12.09 15.45 15.31
N GLN A 160 11.84 16.38 14.38
CA GLN A 160 10.53 17.05 14.25
C GLN A 160 9.47 16.09 13.72
N VAL A 161 9.87 15.08 12.96
CA VAL A 161 8.95 14.07 12.46
C VAL A 161 8.65 13.11 13.60
N GLY A 162 7.48 13.30 14.22
CA GLY A 162 7.02 12.46 15.32
C GLY A 162 6.83 11.00 14.90
N GLU A 163 6.90 10.10 15.89
CA GLU A 163 6.74 8.65 15.72
C GLU A 163 5.44 8.28 14.99
N GLU A 164 4.38 9.07 15.15
CA GLU A 164 3.09 8.84 14.50
C GLU A 164 3.17 8.93 12.98
N ALA A 165 3.86 9.94 12.43
CA ALA A 165 3.98 10.12 10.99
C ALA A 165 4.88 9.03 10.36
N LEU A 166 6.00 8.73 11.02
CA LEU A 166 6.90 7.66 10.59
C LEU A 166 6.20 6.29 10.65
N GLY A 167 5.49 6.02 11.74
CA GLY A 167 4.76 4.77 11.93
C GLY A 167 3.64 4.58 10.91
N LEU A 168 2.88 5.65 10.59
CA LEU A 168 1.85 5.62 9.56
C LEU A 168 2.45 5.37 8.17
N ALA A 169 3.57 6.03 7.84
CA ALA A 169 4.25 5.84 6.56
C ALA A 169 4.74 4.40 6.38
N LEU A 170 5.30 3.81 7.44
CA LEU A 170 5.74 2.41 7.43
C LEU A 170 4.56 1.46 7.25
N ASP A 171 3.44 1.70 7.94
CA ASP A 171 2.23 0.89 7.78
C ASP A 171 1.64 0.97 6.37
N VAL A 172 1.68 2.16 5.74
CA VAL A 172 1.29 2.35 4.32
C VAL A 172 2.19 1.54 3.40
N CYS A 173 3.51 1.59 3.60
CA CYS A 173 4.47 0.83 2.79
C CYS A 173 4.31 -0.69 2.97
N LEU A 174 4.06 -1.15 4.20
CA LEU A 174 3.77 -2.56 4.48
C LEU A 174 2.49 -3.03 3.81
N LEU A 175 1.41 -2.23 3.87
CA LEU A 175 0.15 -2.57 3.19
C LEU A 175 0.33 -2.66 1.68
N LEU A 176 1.07 -1.73 1.07
CA LEU A 176 1.36 -1.78 -0.36
C LEU A 176 2.19 -3.01 -0.72
N TYR A 177 3.21 -3.34 0.08
CA TYR A 177 3.97 -4.57 -0.12
C TYR A 177 3.07 -5.82 -0.02
N PHE A 178 2.15 -5.87 0.95
CA PHE A 178 1.21 -6.99 1.05
C PHE A 178 0.19 -7.05 -0.09
N HIS A 179 -0.20 -5.90 -0.63
CA HIS A 179 -1.04 -5.80 -1.81
C HIS A 179 -0.34 -6.41 -3.03
N GLU A 180 0.92 -6.03 -3.28
CA GLU A 180 1.73 -6.63 -4.34
C GLU A 180 1.99 -8.12 -4.13
N LEU A 181 2.26 -8.50 -2.87
CA LEU A 181 2.43 -9.90 -2.51
C LEU A 181 1.15 -10.72 -2.73
N ALA A 182 -0.02 -10.11 -2.50
CA ALA A 182 -1.29 -10.75 -2.78
C ALA A 182 -1.47 -11.04 -4.27
N HIS A 183 -1.06 -10.12 -5.16
CA HIS A 183 -1.08 -10.39 -6.60
C HIS A 183 -0.25 -11.62 -6.98
N VAL A 184 0.91 -11.81 -6.35
CA VAL A 184 1.76 -12.99 -6.56
C VAL A 184 1.10 -14.26 -6.00
N ILE A 185 0.80 -14.29 -4.71
CA ILE A 185 0.35 -15.50 -4.01
C ILE A 185 -1.02 -15.98 -4.52
N HIS A 186 -1.88 -15.05 -4.92
CA HIS A 186 -3.23 -15.35 -5.38
C HIS A 186 -3.34 -15.57 -6.89
N GLY A 187 -2.20 -15.62 -7.60
CA GLY A 187 -2.11 -15.97 -9.01
C GLY A 187 -2.59 -14.88 -9.97
N HIS A 188 -2.64 -13.63 -9.52
CA HIS A 188 -3.05 -12.50 -10.36
C HIS A 188 -2.01 -12.20 -11.43
N CYS A 189 -0.72 -12.39 -11.14
CA CYS A 189 0.37 -12.20 -12.11
C CYS A 189 0.33 -13.19 -13.29
N ASP A 190 -0.16 -14.41 -13.07
CA ASP A 190 -0.30 -15.44 -14.10
C ASP A 190 -1.62 -15.34 -14.88
N TYR A 191 -2.56 -14.49 -14.44
CA TYR A 191 -3.86 -14.32 -15.08
C TYR A 191 -3.74 -13.52 -16.39
N TYR A 192 -4.27 -14.08 -17.48
CA TYR A 192 -4.34 -13.40 -18.77
C TYR A 192 -5.76 -12.89 -19.03
N PHE A 193 -5.93 -11.57 -19.08
CA PHE A 193 -7.22 -10.93 -19.33
C PHE A 193 -7.84 -11.39 -20.66
N HIS A 194 -9.11 -11.81 -20.63
CA HIS A 194 -9.78 -12.43 -21.78
C HIS A 194 -10.03 -11.47 -22.96
N ASN A 195 -9.96 -10.15 -22.73
CA ASN A 195 -10.06 -9.14 -23.77
C ASN A 195 -9.10 -7.99 -23.46
N ARG A 196 -8.33 -7.50 -24.45
CA ARG A 196 -7.46 -6.31 -24.27
C ARG A 196 -8.24 -5.03 -23.92
N ASN A 197 -9.57 -5.04 -24.10
CA ASN A 197 -10.51 -3.98 -23.71
C ASN A 197 -11.44 -4.37 -22.53
N ALA A 198 -11.20 -5.50 -21.83
CA ALA A 198 -11.85 -5.83 -20.54
C ALA A 198 -11.20 -5.09 -19.35
N SER A 199 -10.50 -3.99 -19.64
CA SER A 199 -9.31 -3.56 -18.90
C SER A 199 -9.57 -2.75 -17.62
N SER A 200 -10.82 -2.53 -17.21
CA SER A 200 -11.14 -1.83 -15.95
C SER A 200 -11.73 -2.72 -14.86
N ASP A 201 -12.64 -3.65 -15.20
CA ASP A 201 -13.47 -4.30 -14.18
C ASP A 201 -12.84 -5.58 -13.63
N GLU A 202 -12.21 -6.40 -14.50
CA GLU A 202 -11.37 -7.51 -14.04
C GLU A 202 -10.18 -6.98 -13.25
N MET A 203 -9.56 -5.89 -13.72
CA MET A 203 -8.46 -5.23 -13.01
C MET A 203 -8.94 -4.75 -11.63
N ARG A 204 -10.01 -3.96 -11.54
CA ARG A 204 -10.60 -3.52 -10.28
C ARG A 204 -10.97 -4.66 -9.34
N ALA A 205 -11.43 -5.79 -9.88
CA ALA A 205 -11.75 -6.98 -9.09
C ALA A 205 -10.49 -7.63 -8.50
N LEU A 206 -9.40 -7.71 -9.27
CA LEU A 206 -8.10 -8.20 -8.78
C LEU A 206 -7.51 -7.25 -7.74
N GLU A 207 -7.60 -5.92 -7.95
CA GLU A 207 -7.17 -4.89 -7.00
C GLU A 207 -7.92 -5.00 -5.66
N LEU A 208 -9.25 -5.15 -5.68
CA LEU A 208 -10.02 -5.33 -4.44
C LEU A 208 -9.74 -6.66 -3.74
N ASP A 209 -9.47 -7.73 -4.49
CA ASP A 209 -9.02 -8.99 -3.87
C ASP A 209 -7.64 -8.83 -3.23
N ALA A 210 -6.71 -8.12 -3.89
CA ALA A 210 -5.41 -7.79 -3.33
C ALA A 210 -5.54 -6.94 -2.06
N ASP A 211 -6.42 -5.94 -2.01
CA ASP A 211 -6.70 -5.13 -0.81
C ASP A 211 -7.18 -5.98 0.38
N PHE A 212 -8.11 -6.90 0.13
CA PHE A 212 -8.60 -7.82 1.16
C PHE A 212 -7.47 -8.72 1.69
N ASN A 213 -6.69 -9.32 0.80
CA ASN A 213 -5.60 -10.21 1.20
C ASN A 213 -4.47 -9.44 1.89
N ALA A 214 -4.19 -8.20 1.46
CA ALA A 214 -3.23 -7.31 2.11
C ALA A 214 -3.65 -6.96 3.53
N GLY A 215 -4.93 -6.64 3.75
CA GLY A 215 -5.49 -6.44 5.08
C GLY A 215 -5.38 -7.69 5.96
N THR A 216 -5.59 -8.88 5.38
CA THR A 216 -5.41 -10.16 6.07
C THR A 216 -3.97 -10.38 6.49
N MET A 217 -3.00 -10.18 5.58
CA MET A 217 -1.57 -10.30 5.87
C MET A 217 -1.13 -9.30 6.93
N PHE A 218 -1.59 -8.04 6.84
CA PHE A 218 -1.35 -7.02 7.85
C PHE A 218 -1.87 -7.47 9.23
N GLY A 219 -3.10 -8.00 9.28
CA GLY A 219 -3.71 -8.57 10.47
C GLY A 219 -2.88 -9.67 11.14
N LEU A 220 -2.27 -10.55 10.35
CA LEU A 220 -1.49 -11.68 10.87
C LEU A 220 -0.04 -11.30 11.21
N TRP A 221 0.60 -10.46 10.40
CA TRP A 221 2.05 -10.33 10.42
C TRP A 221 2.56 -9.11 11.18
N VAL A 222 1.78 -8.04 11.28
CA VAL A 222 2.21 -6.81 12.00
C VAL A 222 2.45 -7.08 13.50
N GLN A 223 1.76 -8.07 14.06
CA GLN A 223 1.96 -8.54 15.44
C GLN A 223 3.36 -9.17 15.65
N ALA A 224 3.97 -9.68 14.57
CA ALA A 224 5.21 -10.43 14.60
C ALA A 224 6.45 -9.57 14.28
N LEU A 225 6.28 -8.28 13.94
CA LEU A 225 7.38 -7.40 13.56
C LEU A 225 8.54 -7.41 14.58
N PRO A 226 9.80 -7.30 14.14
CA PRO A 226 10.94 -7.47 15.03
C PRO A 226 11.05 -6.37 16.08
N ALA A 227 10.72 -5.13 15.71
CA ALA A 227 10.77 -3.97 16.59
C ALA A 227 9.54 -3.91 17.52
N ALA A 228 9.76 -3.86 18.84
CA ALA A 228 8.68 -3.85 19.82
C ALA A 228 7.75 -2.63 19.70
N TYR A 229 8.30 -1.44 19.39
CA TYR A 229 7.51 -0.21 19.19
C TYR A 229 6.67 -0.23 17.91
N ARG A 230 6.97 -1.14 16.97
CA ARG A 230 6.20 -1.33 15.73
C ARG A 230 5.05 -2.32 15.88
N LYS A 231 5.00 -3.07 16.98
CA LYS A 231 3.88 -3.98 17.27
C LYS A 231 2.66 -3.19 17.74
N PRO A 232 1.43 -3.58 17.35
CA PRO A 232 0.23 -2.94 17.88
C PRO A 232 0.17 -3.11 19.39
N LYS A 233 -0.18 -2.04 20.10
CA LYS A 233 -0.26 -2.04 21.58
C LYS A 233 -1.41 -2.91 22.08
N ASP A 234 -2.52 -2.86 21.35
CA ASP A 234 -3.73 -3.63 21.59
C ASP A 234 -4.53 -3.75 20.29
N PHE A 235 -5.72 -4.35 20.40
CA PHE A 235 -6.64 -4.50 19.27
C PHE A 235 -7.10 -3.16 18.69
N GLU A 236 -7.33 -2.15 19.52
CA GLU A 236 -7.81 -0.83 19.06
C GLU A 236 -6.72 -0.08 18.31
N ASP A 237 -5.48 -0.15 18.80
CA ASP A 237 -4.30 0.38 18.12
C ASP A 237 -4.09 -0.30 16.77
N PHE A 238 -4.28 -1.63 16.69
CA PHE A 238 -4.25 -2.35 15.42
C PHE A 238 -5.30 -1.81 14.43
N VAL A 239 -6.57 -1.75 14.86
CA VAL A 239 -7.67 -1.33 13.99
C VAL A 239 -7.45 0.11 13.51
N LYS A 240 -7.03 1.01 14.42
CA LYS A 240 -6.68 2.38 14.09
C LYS A 240 -5.56 2.45 13.05
N ARG A 241 -4.51 1.66 13.19
CA ARG A 241 -3.38 1.60 12.24
C ARG A 241 -3.83 1.12 10.87
N LEU A 242 -4.59 0.02 10.79
CA LEU A 242 -5.09 -0.54 9.52
C LEU A 242 -6.02 0.45 8.80
N VAL A 243 -6.99 1.05 9.51
CA VAL A 243 -7.90 2.05 8.93
C VAL A 243 -7.12 3.24 8.35
N ARG A 244 -6.22 3.83 9.14
CA ARG A 244 -5.52 5.05 8.72
C ARG A 244 -4.54 4.80 7.59
N SER A 245 -3.79 3.70 7.64
CA SER A 245 -2.81 3.36 6.60
C SER A 245 -3.50 2.93 5.30
N SER A 246 -4.57 2.14 5.36
CA SER A 246 -5.32 1.76 4.15
C SER A 246 -6.03 2.94 3.49
N PHE A 247 -6.60 3.86 4.28
CA PHE A 247 -7.17 5.11 3.77
C PHE A 247 -6.10 5.95 3.06
N LEU A 248 -4.96 6.20 3.72
CA LEU A 248 -3.88 7.01 3.14
C LEU A 248 -3.27 6.34 1.91
N LEU A 249 -3.00 5.04 1.95
CA LEU A 249 -2.50 4.29 0.78
C LEU A 249 -3.44 4.46 -0.41
N SER A 250 -4.74 4.25 -0.19
CA SER A 250 -5.75 4.37 -1.25
C SER A 250 -5.84 5.80 -1.78
N THR A 251 -5.67 6.82 -0.93
CA THR A 251 -5.56 8.23 -1.36
C THR A 251 -4.33 8.46 -2.25
N ILE A 252 -3.15 7.96 -1.85
CA ILE A 252 -1.92 8.09 -2.64
C ILE A 252 -2.10 7.42 -4.00
N MET A 253 -2.57 6.17 -4.03
CA MET A 253 -2.80 5.42 -5.27
C MET A 253 -3.78 6.15 -6.20
N LYS A 254 -4.88 6.70 -5.66
CA LYS A 254 -5.83 7.47 -6.46
C LYS A 254 -5.25 8.79 -6.99
N ALA A 255 -4.33 9.39 -6.24
CA ALA A 255 -3.68 10.62 -6.62
C ALA A 255 -2.67 10.42 -7.76
N VAL A 256 -1.81 9.40 -7.64
CA VAL A 256 -0.76 9.09 -8.63
C VAL A 256 -1.31 8.43 -9.89
N SER A 257 -2.52 7.85 -9.84
CA SER A 257 -3.15 7.24 -11.01
C SER A 257 -3.92 8.23 -11.89
N GLU A 258 -3.82 9.54 -11.64
CA GLU A 258 -4.46 10.63 -12.39
C GLU A 258 -5.94 10.39 -12.75
N ARG A 259 -6.75 9.93 -11.78
CA ARG A 259 -8.17 9.55 -11.95
C ARG A 259 -8.42 8.37 -12.89
N SER A 260 -7.44 7.48 -13.09
CA SER A 260 -7.70 6.21 -13.76
C SER A 260 -8.91 5.52 -13.12
N ALA A 261 -9.73 4.89 -13.97
CA ALA A 261 -10.85 4.06 -13.54
C ALA A 261 -10.39 2.78 -12.84
N ASN A 262 -9.07 2.55 -12.70
CA ASN A 262 -8.50 1.30 -12.20
C ASN A 262 -8.68 1.13 -10.69
N TYR A 263 -8.95 2.20 -9.94
CA TYR A 263 -9.16 2.14 -8.50
C TYR A 263 -10.49 2.76 -8.09
N HIS A 264 -11.19 2.02 -7.22
CA HIS A 264 -12.28 2.53 -6.40
C HIS A 264 -11.80 3.64 -5.46
N LEU A 265 -12.76 4.36 -4.86
CA LEU A 265 -12.45 5.50 -4.01
C LEU A 265 -11.80 5.06 -2.68
N PRO A 266 -10.96 5.92 -2.07
CA PRO A 266 -10.25 5.58 -0.83
C PRO A 266 -11.14 5.08 0.30
N SER A 267 -12.32 5.70 0.45
CA SER A 267 -13.31 5.31 1.47
C SER A 267 -13.79 3.86 1.31
N ASN A 268 -13.99 3.41 0.06
CA ASN A 268 -14.51 2.07 -0.21
C ASN A 268 -13.40 1.04 -0.21
N ARG A 269 -12.22 1.33 -0.77
CA ARG A 269 -11.06 0.40 -0.73
C ARG A 269 -10.65 0.06 0.70
N MET A 270 -10.61 1.06 1.58
CA MET A 270 -10.33 0.87 3.01
C MET A 270 -11.21 -0.22 3.65
N ILE A 271 -12.49 -0.34 3.25
CA ILE A 271 -13.41 -1.36 3.78
C ILE A 271 -12.92 -2.77 3.43
N PHE A 272 -12.31 -2.98 2.26
CA PHE A 272 -11.75 -4.27 1.87
C PHE A 272 -10.52 -4.64 2.68
N PHE A 273 -9.57 -3.70 2.85
CA PHE A 273 -8.46 -3.89 3.78
C PHE A 273 -8.95 -4.25 5.19
N MET A 274 -9.95 -3.51 5.70
CA MET A 274 -10.53 -3.77 7.01
C MET A 274 -11.23 -5.11 7.13
N SER A 275 -11.95 -5.54 6.09
CA SER A 275 -12.60 -6.85 6.02
C SER A 275 -11.57 -7.98 6.07
N GLY A 276 -10.44 -7.82 5.37
CA GLY A 276 -9.31 -8.75 5.45
C GLY A 276 -8.68 -8.80 6.83
N GLY A 277 -8.46 -7.63 7.44
CA GLY A 277 -7.99 -7.53 8.82
C GLY A 277 -8.93 -8.26 9.78
N ALA A 278 -10.23 -7.98 9.73
CA ALA A 278 -11.24 -8.66 10.55
C ALA A 278 -11.22 -10.19 10.35
N PHE A 279 -11.08 -10.65 9.11
CA PHE A 279 -10.94 -12.08 8.79
C PHE A 279 -9.71 -12.70 9.47
N ALA A 280 -8.56 -12.03 9.50
CA ALA A 280 -7.37 -12.50 10.22
C ALA A 280 -7.62 -12.65 11.73
N PHE A 281 -8.35 -11.73 12.36
CA PHE A 281 -8.71 -11.85 13.78
C PHE A 281 -9.64 -13.02 14.04
N ASP A 282 -10.59 -13.24 13.14
CA ASP A 282 -11.51 -14.36 13.27
C ASP A 282 -10.79 -15.70 13.18
N ARG A 283 -9.87 -15.83 12.21
CA ARG A 283 -9.03 -17.02 12.03
C ARG A 283 -8.06 -17.30 13.18
N THR A 284 -7.78 -16.30 14.00
CA THR A 284 -6.89 -16.43 15.17
C THR A 284 -7.64 -16.46 16.50
N ASP A 285 -8.97 -16.57 16.48
CA ASP A 285 -9.85 -16.53 17.66
C ASP A 285 -9.68 -15.28 18.53
N LYS A 286 -9.27 -14.17 17.89
CA LYS A 286 -9.11 -12.85 18.51
C LYS A 286 -10.21 -11.87 18.11
N SER A 287 -11.16 -12.29 17.27
CA SER A 287 -12.30 -11.47 16.86
C SER A 287 -13.27 -11.23 18.02
N PRO A 288 -13.85 -10.03 18.14
CA PRO A 288 -15.05 -9.84 18.96
C PRO A 288 -16.15 -10.80 18.47
N LYS A 289 -16.88 -11.41 19.39
CA LYS A 289 -17.98 -12.31 19.04
C LYS A 289 -19.29 -11.52 18.93
N PHE A 290 -19.98 -11.69 17.82
CA PHE A 290 -21.25 -11.04 17.52
C PHE A 290 -22.39 -12.06 17.52
N GLN A 291 -23.60 -11.61 17.85
CA GLN A 291 -24.80 -12.47 17.84
C GLN A 291 -25.33 -12.71 16.42
N ASN A 292 -25.04 -11.78 15.50
CA ASN A 292 -25.43 -11.85 14.09
C ASN A 292 -24.55 -10.91 13.24
N ASP A 293 -24.64 -11.06 11.93
CA ASP A 293 -23.86 -10.28 10.95
C ASP A 293 -24.17 -8.78 11.03
N GLU A 294 -25.41 -8.38 11.30
CA GLU A 294 -25.80 -6.97 11.40
C GLU A 294 -25.11 -6.26 12.58
N GLN A 295 -24.90 -6.96 13.69
CA GLN A 295 -24.13 -6.45 14.82
C GLN A 295 -22.64 -6.33 14.47
N GLY A 296 -22.09 -7.33 13.77
CA GLY A 296 -20.71 -7.29 13.30
C GLY A 296 -20.44 -6.14 12.33
N ASN A 297 -21.32 -5.97 11.34
CA ASN A 297 -21.21 -4.90 10.35
C ASN A 297 -21.25 -3.53 11.01
N ARG A 298 -22.23 -3.26 11.88
CA ARG A 298 -22.30 -2.00 12.65
C ARG A 298 -21.04 -1.75 13.46
N TYR A 299 -20.52 -2.77 14.13
CA TYR A 299 -19.30 -2.64 14.91
C TYR A 299 -18.11 -2.21 14.04
N TRP A 300 -17.90 -2.87 12.90
CA TRP A 300 -16.78 -2.53 12.01
C TRP A 300 -16.97 -1.18 11.33
N ASP A 301 -18.19 -0.83 10.93
CA ASP A 301 -18.53 0.48 10.36
C ASP A 301 -18.25 1.60 11.36
N ASP A 302 -18.63 1.42 12.63
CA ASP A 302 -18.34 2.38 13.71
C ASP A 302 -16.83 2.56 13.90
N LYS A 303 -16.05 1.47 13.86
CA LYS A 303 -14.58 1.54 13.96
C LYS A 303 -13.95 2.26 12.79
N VAL A 304 -14.39 1.95 11.57
CA VAL A 304 -13.94 2.63 10.35
C VAL A 304 -14.25 4.11 10.45
N SER A 305 -15.49 4.48 10.77
CA SER A 305 -15.90 5.88 10.91
C SER A 305 -15.04 6.62 11.95
N THR A 306 -14.91 6.05 13.14
CA THR A 306 -14.15 6.63 14.27
C THR A 306 -12.69 6.87 13.91
N TYR A 307 -12.00 5.89 13.32
CA TYR A 307 -10.57 6.01 13.08
C TYR A 307 -10.21 6.73 11.77
N THR A 308 -11.16 6.86 10.84
CA THR A 308 -10.97 7.63 9.61
C THR A 308 -11.22 9.12 9.84
N GLU A 309 -12.06 9.52 10.79
CA GLU A 309 -12.50 10.91 10.99
C GLU A 309 -11.34 11.91 11.02
N SER A 310 -10.36 11.69 11.91
CA SER A 310 -9.25 12.62 12.09
C SER A 310 -8.36 12.77 10.85
N ILE A 311 -8.06 11.66 10.15
CA ILE A 311 -7.20 11.67 8.96
C ILE A 311 -7.95 12.20 7.74
N LYS A 312 -9.27 11.96 7.64
CA LYS A 312 -10.15 12.53 6.62
C LYS A 312 -10.27 14.05 6.77
N ALA A 313 -10.41 14.55 8.00
CA ALA A 313 -10.44 15.98 8.29
C ALA A 313 -9.09 16.66 7.97
N ALA A 314 -7.97 15.99 8.27
CA ALA A 314 -6.65 16.44 7.84
C ALA A 314 -6.52 16.47 6.31
N LEU A 315 -6.96 15.42 5.61
CA LEU A 315 -6.96 15.33 4.15
C LEU A 315 -7.77 16.48 3.51
N GLY A 316 -8.93 16.83 4.08
CA GLY A 316 -9.74 17.96 3.62
C GLY A 316 -9.05 19.32 3.68
N ARG A 317 -8.00 19.46 4.50
CA ARG A 317 -7.15 20.66 4.62
C ARG A 317 -5.82 20.55 3.88
N SER A 318 -5.48 19.37 3.39
CA SER A 318 -4.19 19.07 2.76
C SER A 318 -4.12 19.49 1.29
N SER A 319 -2.93 19.37 0.72
CA SER A 319 -2.66 19.48 -0.71
C SER A 319 -3.39 18.40 -1.54
N LEU A 320 -3.74 17.26 -0.93
CA LEU A 320 -4.42 16.14 -1.58
C LEU A 320 -5.96 16.17 -1.45
N LYS A 321 -6.53 17.27 -0.94
CA LYS A 321 -7.98 17.40 -0.68
C LYS A 321 -8.89 17.05 -1.86
N GLN A 322 -8.41 17.24 -3.10
CA GLN A 322 -9.20 16.95 -4.31
C GLN A 322 -9.46 15.46 -4.53
N PHE A 323 -8.72 14.59 -3.85
CA PHE A 323 -8.91 13.13 -3.86
C PHE A 323 -9.85 12.67 -2.74
N LEU A 324 -10.34 13.59 -1.91
CA LEU A 324 -11.45 13.36 -1.01
C LEU A 324 -12.76 13.49 -1.80
N ALA A 325 -13.39 12.36 -2.09
CA ALA A 325 -14.68 12.33 -2.78
C ALA A 325 -15.83 12.80 -1.87
N ASN A 326 -16.90 13.31 -2.48
CA ASN A 326 -18.13 13.64 -1.75
C ASN A 326 -18.97 12.37 -1.47
N GLU A 327 -19.96 12.47 -0.60
CA GLU A 327 -20.80 11.32 -0.19
C GLU A 327 -21.54 10.67 -1.36
N ARG A 328 -21.99 11.45 -2.34
CA ARG A 328 -22.69 10.92 -3.52
C ARG A 328 -21.75 10.08 -4.39
N ASP A 329 -20.52 10.53 -4.58
CA ASP A 329 -19.51 9.80 -5.34
C ASP A 329 -19.11 8.50 -4.62
N ILE A 330 -18.97 8.55 -3.28
CA ILE A 330 -18.69 7.38 -2.46
C ILE A 330 -19.81 6.33 -2.57
N GLU A 331 -21.07 6.75 -2.47
CA GLU A 331 -22.22 5.86 -2.63
C GLU A 331 -22.30 5.28 -4.04
N SER A 332 -22.07 6.11 -5.07
CA SER A 332 -22.07 5.64 -6.46
C SER A 332 -20.98 4.59 -6.72
N ASP A 333 -19.78 4.81 -6.19
CA ASP A 333 -18.66 3.87 -6.28
C ASP A 333 -18.95 2.58 -5.49
N TYR A 334 -19.62 2.68 -4.33
CA TYR A 334 -20.03 1.51 -3.56
C TYR A 334 -21.06 0.66 -4.32
N GLN A 335 -22.02 1.30 -4.99
CA GLN A 335 -22.96 0.60 -5.87
C GLN A 335 -22.26 -0.06 -7.06
N GLU A 336 -21.23 0.56 -7.64
CA GLU A 336 -20.43 -0.07 -8.69
C GLU A 336 -19.72 -1.34 -8.19
N ILE A 337 -19.15 -1.30 -6.99
CA ILE A 337 -18.52 -2.46 -6.34
C ILE A 337 -19.51 -3.62 -6.20
N LEU A 338 -20.70 -3.35 -5.67
CA LEU A 338 -21.72 -4.39 -5.44
C LEU A 338 -22.26 -4.98 -6.75
N ASN A 339 -22.53 -4.12 -7.73
CA ASN A 339 -23.22 -4.52 -8.96
C ASN A 339 -22.28 -5.12 -10.01
N VAL A 340 -20.98 -4.79 -9.98
CA VAL A 340 -20.00 -5.19 -10.99
C VAL A 340 -18.83 -5.92 -10.34
N THR A 341 -18.04 -5.21 -9.54
CA THR A 341 -16.72 -5.69 -9.10
C THR A 341 -16.80 -6.97 -8.28
N HIS A 342 -17.80 -7.11 -7.39
CA HIS A 342 -18.04 -8.32 -6.61
C HIS A 342 -18.30 -9.55 -7.46
N GLY A 343 -19.23 -9.47 -8.43
CA GLY A 343 -19.56 -10.60 -9.29
C GLY A 343 -18.37 -11.05 -10.14
N VAL A 344 -17.59 -10.09 -10.65
CA VAL A 344 -16.36 -10.37 -11.41
C VAL A 344 -15.31 -11.02 -10.52
N ARG A 345 -15.09 -10.49 -9.31
CA ARG A 345 -14.16 -11.06 -8.34
C ARG A 345 -14.51 -12.52 -8.06
N ASP A 346 -15.74 -12.82 -7.69
CA ASP A 346 -16.15 -14.18 -7.33
C ASP A 346 -15.98 -15.15 -8.52
N PHE A 347 -16.36 -14.73 -9.73
CA PHE A 347 -16.07 -15.49 -10.95
C PHE A 347 -14.57 -15.79 -11.13
N LEU A 348 -13.70 -14.78 -10.95
CA LEU A 348 -12.25 -14.94 -11.08
C LEU A 348 -11.70 -15.91 -10.01
N LYS A 349 -12.15 -15.76 -8.76
CA LYS A 349 -11.67 -16.55 -7.61
C LYS A 349 -12.10 -18.01 -7.69
N ASP A 350 -13.33 -18.29 -8.12
CA ASP A 350 -13.89 -19.64 -8.20
C ASP A 350 -13.59 -20.34 -9.54
N GLY A 351 -13.11 -19.57 -10.52
CA GLY A 351 -12.79 -20.08 -11.86
C GLY A 351 -11.30 -19.99 -12.17
N PRO A 352 -10.87 -19.01 -12.99
CA PRO A 352 -9.55 -19.02 -13.62
C PRO A 352 -8.39 -18.92 -12.62
N LEU A 353 -8.53 -18.20 -11.50
CA LEU A 353 -7.42 -18.02 -10.55
C LEU A 353 -7.08 -19.29 -9.75
N MET A 354 -8.02 -20.22 -9.59
CA MET A 354 -7.79 -21.46 -8.82
C MET A 354 -6.58 -22.29 -9.31
N LYS A 355 -6.22 -22.15 -10.59
CA LYS A 355 -5.11 -22.89 -11.22
C LYS A 355 -3.74 -22.32 -10.91
N PHE A 356 -3.67 -21.06 -10.47
CA PHE A 356 -2.43 -20.28 -10.35
C PHE A 356 -2.09 -19.93 -8.90
N ARG A 357 -3.03 -20.15 -7.98
CA ARG A 357 -2.83 -19.88 -6.56
C ARG A 357 -1.83 -20.84 -5.94
N LEU A 358 -1.12 -20.33 -4.93
CA LEU A 358 -0.38 -21.16 -3.99
C LEU A 358 -1.37 -22.00 -3.15
N ASN A 359 -1.89 -23.08 -3.71
CA ASN A 359 -2.74 -24.03 -3.02
C ASN A 359 -1.91 -24.77 -1.95
N GLU A 360 -2.50 -24.98 -0.75
CA GLU A 360 -1.84 -25.51 0.46
C GLU A 360 -0.84 -26.64 0.22
#